data_AF-A0A2M9BAF9-F1
#
_entry.id   AF-A0A2M9BAF9-F1
#
_cell.length_a   1.000
_cell.length_b   1.000
_cell.length_c   1.000
_cell.angle_alpha   90.00
_cell.angle_beta   90.00
_cell.angle_gamma   90.00
#
_symmetry.space_group_name_H-M   'P 1'
#
loop_
_entity.id
_entity.type
_entity.pdbx_description
1 polymer ?
#
loop_
_entity_poly.entity_id
_entity_poly.type
_entity_poly.pdbx_seq_one_letter_code
_entity_poly.pdbx_strand_id
1 'polypeptide(L)'
;MTNRKQHIAQVALQLFGDKGFEHTPTQLIAKEAGVSEALIFKYFGSKEQLLEFIIKNGYKRIIEANRGWLEERDPLGLIHSVIELPYKLVKEEPYFWKLQSRLTNSEVAQKQHERFLQPVPALLHRAFEKLHYQEPDKEVSLLLLLIDALWKIQAQKTDEQIQEMLNFIKSKYQDQA
;
A
#
# COMPACT_ATOMS: atom_id res chain seq x y z
N MET A 1 -3.47 7.92 -24.65
CA MET A 1 -3.45 9.35 -24.25
C MET A 1 -3.76 9.44 -22.77
N THR A 2 -2.78 9.76 -21.92
CA THR A 2 -3.01 9.92 -20.48
C THR A 2 -3.88 11.15 -20.24
N ASN A 3 -5.02 10.99 -19.56
CA ASN A 3 -5.91 12.09 -19.20
C ASN A 3 -5.13 13.17 -18.43
N ARG A 4 -5.24 14.47 -18.78
CA ARG A 4 -4.51 15.56 -18.10
C ARG A 4 -4.71 15.54 -16.58
N LYS A 5 -5.91 15.17 -16.11
CA LYS A 5 -6.19 14.99 -14.68
C LYS A 5 -5.30 13.91 -14.06
N GLN A 6 -5.15 12.77 -14.73
CA GLN A 6 -4.28 11.68 -14.27
C GLN A 6 -2.80 12.09 -14.30
N HIS A 7 -2.38 12.82 -15.33
CA HIS A 7 -0.99 13.30 -15.41
C HIS A 7 -0.64 14.24 -14.23
N ILE A 8 -1.52 15.21 -13.92
CA ILE A 8 -1.33 16.09 -12.76
C ILE A 8 -1.26 15.29 -11.46
N ALA A 9 -2.16 14.32 -11.28
CA ALA A 9 -2.16 13.46 -10.09
C ALA A 9 -0.87 12.64 -9.95
N GLN A 10 -0.32 12.15 -11.07
CA GLN A 10 0.93 11.39 -11.07
C GLN A 10 2.15 12.26 -10.70
N VAL A 11 2.24 13.47 -11.26
CA VAL A 11 3.30 14.42 -10.91
C VAL A 11 3.20 14.84 -9.44
N ALA A 12 2.00 15.13 -8.96
CA ALA A 12 1.75 15.45 -7.57
C ALA A 12 2.10 14.28 -6.63
N LEU A 13 1.76 13.04 -6.99
CA LEU A 13 2.13 11.84 -6.24
C LEU A 13 3.64 11.75 -6.01
N GLN A 14 4.44 11.92 -7.08
CA GLN A 14 5.90 11.88 -6.99
C GLN A 14 6.42 13.00 -6.09
N LEU A 15 5.97 14.24 -6.32
CA LEU A 15 6.41 15.39 -5.52
C LEU A 15 6.03 15.26 -4.03
N PHE A 16 4.81 14.81 -3.73
CA PHE A 16 4.40 14.55 -2.34
C PHE A 16 5.22 13.41 -1.71
N GLY A 17 5.51 12.34 -2.47
CA GLY A 17 6.37 11.25 -2.02
C GLY A 17 7.82 11.65 -1.78
N ASP A 18 8.35 12.63 -2.52
CA ASP A 18 9.76 13.04 -2.42
C ASP A 18 9.99 14.22 -1.47
N LYS A 19 9.12 15.23 -1.51
CA LYS A 19 9.24 16.49 -0.76
C LYS A 19 8.30 16.56 0.44
N GLY A 20 7.29 15.69 0.49
CA GLY A 20 6.23 15.74 1.49
C GLY A 20 5.07 16.64 1.04
N PHE A 21 3.88 16.39 1.60
CA PHE A 21 2.68 17.14 1.27
C PHE A 21 2.85 18.63 1.56
N GLU A 22 3.22 19.02 2.79
CA GLU A 22 3.35 20.42 3.20
C GLU A 22 4.32 21.23 2.32
N HIS A 23 5.49 20.68 1.99
CA HIS A 23 6.55 21.36 1.23
C HIS A 23 6.36 21.35 -0.29
N THR A 24 5.20 20.92 -0.78
CA THR A 24 4.91 20.85 -2.23
C THR A 24 3.78 21.83 -2.58
N PRO A 25 4.09 23.05 -3.04
CA PRO A 25 3.05 24.00 -3.47
C PRO A 25 2.44 23.58 -4.83
N THR A 26 1.19 23.95 -5.07
CA THR A 26 0.46 23.69 -6.33
C THR A 26 1.14 24.32 -7.55
N GLN A 27 1.82 25.45 -7.36
CA GLN A 27 2.69 26.08 -8.37
C GLN A 27 3.81 25.15 -8.85
N LEU A 28 4.46 24.42 -7.94
CA LEU A 28 5.50 23.47 -8.30
C LEU A 28 4.90 22.31 -9.10
N ILE A 29 3.76 21.76 -8.66
CA ILE A 29 3.05 20.70 -9.37
C ILE A 29 2.69 21.17 -10.79
N ALA A 30 2.17 22.39 -10.94
CA ALA A 30 1.78 22.95 -12.23
C ALA A 30 2.97 23.07 -13.18
N LYS A 31 4.09 23.58 -12.67
CA LYS A 31 5.36 23.70 -13.41
C LYS A 31 5.85 22.34 -13.89
N GLU A 32 5.96 21.36 -12.99
CA GLU A 32 6.47 20.03 -13.33
C GLU A 32 5.51 19.24 -14.24
N ALA A 33 4.20 19.48 -14.14
CA ALA A 33 3.19 18.86 -15.01
C ALA A 33 2.99 19.60 -16.34
N GLY A 34 3.68 20.72 -16.58
CA GLY A 34 3.53 21.52 -17.80
C GLY A 34 2.12 22.08 -18.00
N VAL A 35 1.44 22.47 -16.91
CA VAL A 35 0.07 23.03 -16.93
C VAL A 35 0.00 24.35 -16.17
N SER A 36 -1.10 25.09 -16.33
CA SER A 36 -1.38 26.23 -15.47
C SER A 36 -1.86 25.77 -14.09
N GLU A 37 -1.53 26.53 -13.05
CA GLU A 37 -2.02 26.27 -11.70
C GLU A 37 -3.55 26.32 -11.63
N ALA A 38 -4.17 27.24 -12.37
CA ALA A 38 -5.63 27.33 -12.51
C ALA A 38 -6.26 26.03 -13.02
N LEU A 39 -5.56 25.24 -13.85
CA LEU A 39 -6.06 23.95 -14.33
C LEU A 39 -6.09 22.89 -13.21
N ILE A 40 -5.14 22.95 -12.26
CA ILE A 40 -5.15 22.06 -11.09
C ILE A 40 -6.38 22.38 -10.23
N PHE A 41 -6.59 23.64 -9.90
CA PHE A 41 -7.77 24.07 -9.14
C PHE A 41 -9.08 23.73 -9.88
N LYS A 42 -9.12 23.85 -11.21
CA LYS A 42 -10.28 23.43 -12.01
C LYS A 42 -10.59 21.93 -11.88
N TYR A 43 -9.56 21.07 -11.81
CA TYR A 43 -9.78 19.61 -11.77
C TYR A 43 -10.02 19.05 -10.35
N PHE A 44 -9.40 19.67 -9.35
CA PHE A 44 -9.33 19.11 -8.01
C PHE A 44 -9.92 20.00 -6.93
N GLY A 45 -10.09 21.30 -7.16
CA GLY A 45 -10.63 22.26 -6.19
C GLY A 45 -9.59 22.72 -5.16
N SER A 46 -8.86 21.82 -4.52
CA SER A 46 -7.78 22.15 -3.58
C SER A 46 -6.61 21.15 -3.63
N LYS A 47 -5.52 21.48 -2.93
CA LYS A 47 -4.35 20.59 -2.78
C LYS A 47 -4.69 19.35 -1.96
N GLU A 48 -5.54 19.49 -0.95
CA GLU A 48 -6.06 18.42 -0.10
C GLU A 48 -6.97 17.48 -0.90
N GLN A 49 -7.84 18.03 -1.74
CA GLN A 49 -8.70 17.23 -2.63
C GLN A 49 -7.90 16.52 -3.74
N LEU A 50 -6.80 17.11 -4.20
CA LEU A 50 -5.82 16.44 -5.06
C LEU A 50 -5.17 15.26 -4.33
N LEU A 51 -4.73 15.44 -3.08
CA LEU A 51 -4.17 14.36 -2.27
C LEU A 51 -5.19 13.24 -2.04
N GLU A 52 -6.42 13.58 -1.65
CA GLU A 52 -7.50 12.62 -1.44
C GLU A 52 -7.80 11.83 -2.73
N PHE A 53 -7.80 12.51 -3.88
CA PHE A 53 -7.93 11.86 -5.18
C PHE A 53 -6.79 10.87 -5.42
N ILE A 54 -5.54 11.24 -5.16
CA ILE A 54 -4.37 10.36 -5.32
C ILE A 54 -4.51 9.12 -4.42
N ILE A 55 -4.85 9.30 -3.14
CA ILE A 55 -4.98 8.19 -2.18
C ILE A 55 -6.07 7.22 -2.60
N LYS A 56 -7.29 7.73 -2.88
CA LYS A 56 -8.43 6.90 -3.27
C LYS A 56 -8.18 6.14 -4.57
N ASN A 57 -7.64 6.81 -5.58
CA ASN A 57 -7.36 6.16 -6.87
C ASN A 57 -6.17 5.20 -6.77
N GLY A 58 -5.19 5.46 -5.90
CA GLY A 58 -4.07 4.55 -5.65
C GLY A 58 -4.54 3.23 -5.07
N TYR A 59 -5.30 3.25 -3.98
CA TYR A 59 -5.88 2.01 -3.42
C TYR A 59 -6.79 1.30 -4.42
N LYS A 60 -7.62 2.05 -5.16
CA LYS A 60 -8.46 1.46 -6.21
C LYS A 60 -7.63 0.70 -7.26
N ARG A 61 -6.58 1.33 -7.81
CA ARG A 61 -5.68 0.67 -8.77
C ARG A 61 -5.02 -0.58 -8.19
N ILE A 62 -4.53 -0.49 -6.95
CA ILE A 62 -3.86 -1.61 -6.29
C ILE A 62 -4.82 -2.80 -6.12
N ILE A 63 -6.05 -2.54 -5.67
CA ILE A 63 -7.10 -3.57 -5.53
C ILE A 63 -7.44 -4.17 -6.90
N GLU A 64 -7.60 -3.35 -7.93
CA GLU A 64 -7.95 -3.80 -9.28
C GLU A 64 -6.82 -4.65 -9.90
N ALA A 65 -5.56 -4.22 -9.76
CA ALA A 65 -4.40 -4.93 -10.31
C ALA A 65 -4.11 -6.26 -9.59
N ASN A 66 -4.51 -6.37 -8.32
CA ASN A 66 -4.26 -7.54 -7.48
C ASN A 66 -5.53 -8.34 -7.17
N ARG A 67 -6.60 -8.12 -7.94
CA ARG A 67 -7.86 -8.85 -7.78
C ARG A 67 -7.62 -10.35 -7.97
N GLY A 68 -8.20 -11.16 -7.08
CA GLY A 68 -8.06 -12.60 -7.13
C GLY A 68 -6.72 -13.15 -6.60
N TRP A 69 -5.75 -12.31 -6.27
CA TRP A 69 -4.48 -12.82 -5.76
C TRP A 69 -4.64 -13.48 -4.38
N LEU A 70 -5.41 -12.87 -3.47
CA LEU A 70 -5.74 -13.50 -2.18
C LEU A 70 -6.89 -14.50 -2.28
N GLU A 71 -7.39 -14.82 -3.49
CA GLU A 71 -8.37 -15.89 -3.70
C GLU A 71 -7.63 -17.23 -3.86
N GLU A 72 -6.93 -17.66 -2.81
CA GLU A 72 -6.15 -18.91 -2.83
C GLU A 72 -6.95 -20.11 -2.34
N ARG A 73 -6.66 -21.28 -2.93
CA ARG A 73 -7.44 -22.52 -2.73
C ARG A 73 -7.01 -23.28 -1.47
N ASP A 74 -5.75 -23.14 -1.07
CA ASP A 74 -5.20 -23.78 0.13
C ASP A 74 -4.79 -22.75 1.21
N PRO A 75 -4.91 -23.11 2.50
CA PRO A 75 -4.62 -22.21 3.61
C PRO A 75 -3.16 -21.72 3.70
N LEU A 76 -2.19 -22.57 3.35
CA LEU A 76 -0.78 -22.27 3.52
C LEU A 76 -0.31 -21.26 2.47
N GLY A 77 -0.74 -21.45 1.22
CA GLY A 77 -0.57 -20.48 0.14
C GLY A 77 -1.05 -19.10 0.56
N LEU A 78 -2.26 -19.00 1.13
CA LEU A 78 -2.84 -17.73 1.55
C LEU A 78 -1.94 -17.00 2.55
N ILE A 79 -1.42 -17.71 3.56
CA ILE A 79 -0.49 -17.14 4.55
C ILE A 79 0.78 -16.63 3.85
N HIS A 80 1.36 -17.43 2.96
CA HIS A 80 2.58 -17.06 2.22
C HIS A 80 2.34 -15.86 1.28
N SER A 81 1.19 -15.80 0.62
CA SER A 81 0.78 -14.67 -0.22
C SER A 81 0.61 -13.39 0.59
N VAL A 82 0.04 -13.49 1.80
CA VAL A 82 -0.09 -12.36 2.72
C VAL A 82 1.28 -11.90 3.25
N ILE A 83 2.22 -12.81 3.50
CA ILE A 83 3.61 -12.47 3.88
C ILE A 83 4.33 -11.70 2.75
N GLU A 84 4.10 -12.07 1.48
CA GLU A 84 4.71 -11.39 0.32
C GLU A 84 4.08 -10.03 -0.02
N LEU A 85 2.91 -9.73 0.53
CA LEU A 85 2.10 -8.57 0.19
C LEU A 85 2.90 -7.25 0.30
N PRO A 86 3.62 -6.95 1.40
CA PRO A 86 4.46 -5.75 1.49
C PRO A 86 5.43 -5.59 0.34
N TYR A 87 6.16 -6.64 -0.02
CA TYR A 87 7.20 -6.56 -1.03
C TYR A 87 6.61 -6.33 -2.42
N LYS A 88 5.62 -7.14 -2.82
CA LYS A 88 5.03 -7.01 -4.15
C LYS A 88 4.32 -5.67 -4.32
N LEU A 89 3.49 -5.25 -3.36
CA LEU A 89 2.70 -4.03 -3.51
C LEU A 89 3.61 -2.79 -3.58
N VAL A 90 4.67 -2.74 -2.77
CA VAL A 90 5.63 -1.64 -2.82
C VAL A 90 6.43 -1.66 -4.13
N LYS A 91 6.80 -2.85 -4.62
CA LYS A 91 7.50 -2.99 -5.91
C LYS A 91 6.65 -2.55 -7.10
N GLU A 92 5.34 -2.82 -7.08
CA GLU A 92 4.41 -2.46 -8.15
C GLU A 92 4.06 -0.97 -8.17
N GLU A 93 3.87 -0.36 -7.00
CA GLU A 93 3.43 1.04 -6.86
C GLU A 93 4.34 1.84 -5.90
N PRO A 94 5.66 1.96 -6.17
CA PRO A 94 6.64 2.45 -5.21
C PRO A 94 6.38 3.89 -4.74
N TYR A 95 5.99 4.78 -5.66
CA TYR A 95 5.69 6.17 -5.31
C TYR A 95 4.45 6.27 -4.41
N PHE A 96 3.45 5.41 -4.61
CA PHE A 96 2.25 5.39 -3.77
C PHE A 96 2.57 4.98 -2.35
N TRP A 97 3.34 3.90 -2.17
CA TRP A 97 3.69 3.43 -0.84
C TRP A 97 4.68 4.35 -0.13
N LYS A 98 5.59 5.00 -0.86
CA LYS A 98 6.44 6.06 -0.33
C LYS A 98 5.64 7.28 0.13
N LEU A 99 4.58 7.66 -0.60
CA LEU A 99 3.65 8.69 -0.14
C LEU A 99 2.93 8.22 1.13
N GLN A 100 2.38 7.01 1.15
CA GLN A 100 1.68 6.48 2.32
C GLN A 100 2.57 6.44 3.56
N SER A 101 3.84 6.03 3.43
CA SER A 101 4.77 6.00 4.57
C SER A 101 5.08 7.39 5.13
N ARG A 102 4.83 8.47 4.38
CA ARG A 102 4.97 9.86 4.85
C ARG A 102 3.68 10.42 5.44
N LEU A 103 2.55 9.81 5.17
CA LEU A 103 1.23 10.24 5.63
C LEU A 103 0.77 9.47 6.87
N THR A 104 1.69 8.86 7.62
CA THR A 104 1.35 8.07 8.82
C THR A 104 0.62 8.87 9.89
N ASN A 105 0.65 10.22 9.85
CA ASN A 105 -0.08 11.09 10.78
C ASN A 105 -1.36 11.69 10.15
N SER A 106 -1.70 11.33 8.92
CA SER A 106 -2.92 11.79 8.23
C SER A 106 -4.06 10.82 8.51
N GLU A 107 -5.10 11.29 9.19
CA GLU A 107 -6.29 10.49 9.51
C GLU A 107 -6.95 9.91 8.25
N VAL A 108 -7.00 10.67 7.15
CA VAL A 108 -7.57 10.20 5.88
C VAL A 108 -6.74 9.06 5.28
N ALA A 109 -5.40 9.18 5.31
CA ALA A 109 -4.51 8.15 4.79
C ALA A 109 -4.59 6.86 5.63
N GLN A 110 -4.60 7.00 6.96
CA GLN A 110 -4.77 5.89 7.90
C GLN A 110 -6.08 5.14 7.66
N LYS A 111 -7.22 5.85 7.64
CA LYS A 111 -8.54 5.22 7.42
C LYS A 111 -8.62 4.47 6.09
N GLN A 112 -8.00 5.00 5.03
CA GLN A 112 -7.98 4.32 3.74
C GLN A 112 -7.08 3.08 3.76
N HIS A 113 -5.93 3.14 4.45
CA HIS A 113 -5.05 1.99 4.65
C HIS A 113 -5.71 0.88 5.47
N GLU A 114 -6.35 1.24 6.58
CA GLU A 114 -7.13 0.30 7.40
C GLU A 114 -8.22 -0.38 6.59
N ARG A 115 -8.97 0.39 5.79
CA ARG A 115 -10.00 -0.16 4.90
C ARG A 115 -9.42 -1.12 3.86
N PHE A 116 -8.22 -0.82 3.34
CA PHE A 116 -7.53 -1.69 2.40
C PHE A 116 -7.14 -3.03 3.03
N LEU A 117 -6.67 -3.02 4.28
CA LEU A 117 -6.27 -4.24 5.02
C LEU A 117 -7.43 -4.99 5.69
N GLN A 118 -8.61 -4.37 5.81
CA GLN A 118 -9.77 -4.93 6.54
C GLN A 118 -10.09 -6.41 6.23
N PRO A 119 -9.97 -6.93 4.99
CA PRO A 119 -10.25 -8.34 4.71
C PRO A 119 -9.19 -9.31 5.25
N VAL A 120 -7.93 -8.86 5.42
CA VAL A 120 -6.77 -9.74 5.69
C VAL A 120 -6.87 -10.51 7.01
N PRO A 121 -7.27 -9.93 8.16
CA PRO A 121 -7.33 -10.65 9.42
C PRO A 121 -8.26 -11.87 9.37
N ALA A 122 -9.44 -11.72 8.77
CA ALA A 122 -10.43 -12.80 8.66
C ALA A 122 -9.96 -13.92 7.72
N LEU A 123 -9.22 -13.57 6.66
CA LEU A 123 -8.62 -14.52 5.74
C LEU A 123 -7.52 -15.34 6.45
N LEU A 124 -6.60 -14.66 7.14
CA LEU A 124 -5.53 -15.32 7.90
C LEU A 124 -6.08 -16.22 9.01
N HIS A 125 -7.07 -15.74 9.79
CA HIS A 125 -7.66 -16.54 10.87
C HIS A 125 -8.20 -17.88 10.34
N ARG A 126 -9.01 -17.83 9.27
CA ARG A 126 -9.55 -19.04 8.63
C ARG A 126 -8.46 -19.97 8.10
N ALA A 127 -7.35 -19.42 7.60
CA ALA A 127 -6.24 -20.24 7.15
C ALA A 127 -5.53 -20.94 8.33
N PHE A 128 -5.23 -20.21 9.40
CA PHE A 128 -4.60 -20.77 10.60
C PHE A 128 -5.48 -21.83 11.29
N GLU A 129 -6.80 -21.63 11.35
CA GLU A 129 -7.74 -22.63 11.85
C GLU A 129 -7.71 -23.92 11.02
N LYS A 130 -7.70 -23.80 9.69
CA LYS A 130 -7.66 -24.97 8.78
C LYS A 130 -6.33 -25.73 8.83
N LEU A 131 -5.24 -25.06 9.21
CA LEU A 131 -3.93 -25.65 9.43
C LEU A 131 -3.71 -26.09 10.89
N HIS A 132 -4.76 -26.02 11.73
CA HIS A 132 -4.72 -26.49 13.12
C HIS A 132 -3.66 -25.80 14.00
N TYR A 133 -3.33 -24.54 13.74
CA TYR A 133 -2.45 -23.76 14.62
C TYR A 133 -3.10 -23.58 15.99
N GLN A 134 -2.31 -23.73 17.06
CA GLN A 134 -2.81 -23.70 18.43
C GLN A 134 -3.42 -22.35 18.83
N GLU A 135 -2.85 -21.23 18.35
CA GLU A 135 -3.28 -19.88 18.70
C GLU A 135 -3.50 -18.99 17.45
N PRO A 136 -4.55 -19.25 16.63
CA PRO A 136 -4.78 -18.54 15.37
C PRO A 136 -4.80 -17.02 15.51
N ASP A 137 -5.50 -16.49 16.52
CA ASP A 137 -5.60 -15.04 16.77
C ASP A 137 -4.25 -14.37 17.03
N LYS A 138 -3.34 -15.05 17.73
CA LYS A 138 -2.00 -14.53 17.99
C LYS A 138 -1.14 -14.56 16.73
N GLU A 139 -1.27 -15.59 15.91
CA GLU A 139 -0.55 -15.67 14.64
C GLU A 139 -1.05 -14.62 13.64
N VAL A 140 -2.36 -14.35 13.58
CA VAL A 140 -2.91 -13.21 12.82
C VAL A 140 -2.30 -11.90 13.32
N SER A 141 -2.35 -11.66 14.63
CA SER A 141 -1.82 -10.43 15.23
C SER A 141 -0.33 -10.23 14.92
N LEU A 142 0.46 -11.30 15.04
CA LEU A 142 1.88 -11.28 14.71
C LEU A 142 2.11 -10.94 13.24
N LEU A 143 1.43 -11.61 12.31
CA LEU A 143 1.60 -11.35 10.88
C LEU A 143 1.20 -9.92 10.52
N LEU A 144 0.13 -9.38 11.08
CA LEU A 144 -0.27 -7.99 10.83
C LEU A 144 0.78 -6.98 11.30
N LEU A 145 1.40 -7.22 12.48
CA LEU A 145 2.50 -6.38 12.96
C LEU A 145 3.73 -6.46 12.05
N LEU A 146 4.08 -7.66 11.60
CA LEU A 146 5.21 -7.86 10.69
C LEU A 146 4.97 -7.18 9.34
N ILE A 147 3.78 -7.37 8.75
CA ILE A 147 3.39 -6.75 7.48
C ILE A 147 3.45 -5.22 7.60
N ASP A 148 2.89 -4.66 8.68
CA ASP A 148 2.91 -3.22 8.94
C ASP A 148 4.34 -2.66 8.99
N ALA A 149 5.26 -3.36 9.66
CA ALA A 149 6.66 -2.96 9.71
C ALA A 149 7.35 -3.10 8.33
N LEU A 150 7.15 -4.23 7.65
CA LEU A 150 7.84 -4.57 6.40
C LEU A 150 7.50 -3.61 5.27
N TRP A 151 6.22 -3.25 5.11
CA TRP A 151 5.84 -2.33 4.01
C TRP A 151 6.43 -0.94 4.23
N LYS A 152 6.51 -0.46 5.48
CA LYS A 152 7.09 0.85 5.83
C LYS A 152 8.58 0.88 5.54
N ILE A 153 9.30 -0.19 5.88
CA ILE A 153 10.73 -0.31 5.58
C ILE A 153 10.93 -0.33 4.06
N GLN A 154 10.21 -1.20 3.34
CA GLN A 154 10.31 -1.34 1.89
C GLN A 154 9.97 -0.05 1.14
N ALA A 155 9.00 0.73 1.65
CA ALA A 155 8.57 2.00 1.05
C ALA A 155 9.62 3.11 1.18
N GLN A 156 10.47 3.06 2.21
CA GLN A 156 11.52 4.04 2.43
C GLN A 156 12.81 3.69 1.70
N LYS A 157 13.15 2.40 1.66
CA LYS A 157 14.34 1.86 0.99
C LYS A 157 13.99 0.53 0.36
N THR A 158 14.29 0.39 -0.93
CA THR A 158 14.27 -0.92 -1.56
C THR A 158 15.42 -1.73 -0.96
N ASP A 159 15.09 -2.65 -0.08
CA ASP A 159 16.07 -3.46 0.63
C ASP A 159 16.00 -4.90 0.12
N GLU A 160 17.10 -5.38 -0.47
CA GLU A 160 17.19 -6.77 -0.93
C GLU A 160 17.10 -7.75 0.25
N GLN A 161 17.45 -7.32 1.47
CA GLN A 161 17.33 -8.13 2.69
C GLN A 161 15.87 -8.41 3.07
N ILE A 162 14.91 -7.60 2.60
CA ILE A 162 13.50 -7.87 2.88
C ILE A 162 13.08 -9.20 2.26
N GLN A 163 13.56 -9.56 1.07
CA GLN A 163 13.19 -10.84 0.47
C GLN A 163 13.71 -12.03 1.31
N GLU A 164 14.91 -11.93 1.86
CA GLU A 164 15.47 -12.93 2.78
C GLU A 164 14.61 -13.04 4.05
N MET A 165 14.21 -11.91 4.62
CA MET A 165 13.33 -11.86 5.78
C MET A 165 11.95 -12.48 5.50
N LEU A 166 11.36 -12.21 4.33
CA LEU A 166 10.09 -12.83 3.93
C LEU A 166 10.20 -14.35 3.83
N ASN A 167 11.28 -14.85 3.22
CA ASN A 167 11.54 -16.28 3.13
C ASN A 167 11.73 -16.91 4.51
N PHE A 168 12.44 -16.23 5.42
CA PHE A 168 12.57 -16.65 6.81
C PHE A 168 11.21 -16.70 7.53
N ILE A 169 10.39 -15.67 7.40
CA ILE A 169 9.04 -15.64 8.01
C ILE A 169 8.18 -16.78 7.44
N LYS A 170 8.20 -17.00 6.12
CA LYS A 170 7.49 -18.14 5.51
C LYS A 170 7.96 -19.49 6.06
N SER A 171 9.25 -19.64 6.35
CA SER A 171 9.77 -20.89 6.90
C SER A 171 9.20 -21.25 8.28
N LYS A 172 8.71 -20.26 9.05
CA LYS A 172 7.94 -20.48 10.29
C LYS A 172 6.58 -21.14 10.01
N TYR A 173 5.98 -20.84 8.87
CA TYR A 173 4.63 -21.28 8.52
C TYR A 173 4.69 -22.43 7.52
N GLN A 174 4.53 -23.64 8.03
CA GLN A 174 4.47 -24.88 7.25
C GLN A 174 3.17 -25.62 7.54
N ASP A 175 2.88 -26.62 6.72
CA ASP A 175 1.77 -27.53 6.95
C ASP A 175 2.03 -28.33 8.23
N GLN A 176 1.08 -28.31 9.16
CA GLN A 176 1.15 -29.08 10.39
C GLN A 176 0.46 -30.42 10.13
N ALA A 177 1.18 -31.32 9.45
CA ALA A 177 0.73 -32.69 9.22
C ALA A 177 0.56 -33.47 10.54
#